data_AF-A0A6M0CEJ7-F1
#
_entry.id   AF-A0A6M0CEJ7-F1
#
_cell.length_a   1.000
_cell.length_b   1.000
_cell.length_c   1.000
_cell.angle_alpha   90.00
_cell.angle_beta   90.00
_cell.angle_gamma   90.00
#
_symmetry.space_group_name_H-M   'P 1'
#
loop_
_entity.id
_entity.type
_entity.pdbx_description
1 polymer ?
#
loop_
_entity_poly.entity_id
_entity_poly.type
_entity_poly.pdbx_seq_one_letter_code
_entity_poly.pdbx_strand_id
1 'polypeptide(L)'
;MFQYRANRRVHRWQFWLDAGSSLWLTGGEPLFGAPLFLQSWSDRLWTEADSQQASQERFRCNIFDVLGRCTERVYLCHSDLATGGYEQTGPLLPIVERTVGST
;
A
#
# COMPACT_ATOMS: atom_id res chain seq x y z
N MET A 1 -1.69 6.65 -6.74
CA MET A 1 -1.01 6.92 -5.44
C MET A 1 0.04 8.02 -5.51
N PHE A 2 1.11 7.85 -6.31
CA PHE A 2 2.25 8.79 -6.34
C PHE A 2 1.85 10.24 -6.67
N GLN A 3 1.14 10.46 -7.79
CA GLN A 3 0.72 11.80 -8.22
C GLN A 3 -0.18 12.51 -7.21
N TYR A 4 -1.04 11.75 -6.53
CA TYR A 4 -1.92 12.26 -5.49
C TYR A 4 -1.11 12.85 -4.32
N ARG A 5 -0.10 12.10 -3.87
CA ARG A 5 0.79 12.49 -2.76
C ARG A 5 1.73 13.63 -3.15
N ALA A 6 2.31 13.58 -4.35
CA ALA A 6 3.20 14.62 -4.87
C ALA A 6 2.50 15.98 -4.95
N ASN A 7 1.23 15.99 -5.37
CA ASN A 7 0.40 17.20 -5.42
C ASN A 7 -0.17 17.62 -4.05
N ARG A 8 0.21 16.95 -2.97
CA ARG A 8 -0.22 17.19 -1.58
C ARG A 8 -1.75 17.32 -1.43
N ARG A 9 -2.50 16.56 -2.22
CA ARG A 9 -3.97 16.62 -2.23
C ARG A 9 -4.55 16.11 -0.90
N VAL A 10 -5.73 16.62 -0.56
CA VAL A 10 -6.54 16.28 0.61
C VAL A 10 -8.00 16.29 0.18
N HIS A 11 -8.77 15.29 0.59
CA HIS A 11 -10.20 15.20 0.28
C HIS A 11 -11.00 14.77 1.50
N ARG A 12 -12.27 15.16 1.51
CA ARG A 12 -13.21 14.77 2.56
C ARG A 12 -13.49 13.28 2.55
N TRP A 13 -13.66 12.72 1.35
CA TRP A 13 -13.91 11.30 1.12
C TRP A 13 -12.86 10.70 0.20
N GLN A 14 -12.45 9.48 0.48
CA GLN A 14 -11.58 8.69 -0.39
C GLN A 14 -12.22 7.34 -0.69
N PHE A 15 -12.09 6.88 -1.93
CA PHE A 15 -12.59 5.58 -2.40
C PHE A 15 -11.40 4.75 -2.86
N TRP A 16 -11.15 3.62 -2.20
CA TRP A 16 -10.04 2.73 -2.49
C TRP A 16 -10.61 1.48 -3.19
N LEU A 17 -10.44 1.40 -4.51
CA LEU A 17 -11.20 0.47 -5.35
C LEU A 17 -10.75 -1.00 -5.27
N ASP A 18 -9.48 -1.23 -4.94
CA ASP A 18 -8.88 -2.57 -4.94
C ASP A 18 -8.19 -2.82 -3.59
N ALA A 19 -8.96 -2.75 -2.50
CA ALA A 19 -8.40 -2.80 -1.14
C ALA A 19 -7.68 -4.13 -0.86
N GLY A 20 -8.13 -5.26 -1.43
CA GLY A 20 -7.48 -6.55 -1.26
C GLY A 20 -6.23 -6.77 -2.13
N SER A 21 -5.84 -5.82 -2.98
CA SER A 21 -4.70 -6.00 -3.89
C SER A 21 -3.36 -6.25 -3.19
N SER A 22 -2.55 -7.19 -3.69
CA SER A 22 -1.14 -7.29 -3.27
C SER A 22 -0.31 -6.08 -3.74
N LEU A 23 -0.81 -5.31 -4.71
CA LEU A 23 -0.15 -4.12 -5.25
C LEU A 23 0.06 -3.01 -4.23
N TRP A 24 -0.66 -3.04 -3.09
CA TRP A 24 -0.42 -2.09 -1.99
C TRP A 24 0.98 -2.25 -1.38
N LEU A 25 1.53 -3.47 -1.31
CA LEU A 25 2.86 -3.76 -0.76
C LEU A 25 3.98 -3.32 -1.72
N THR A 26 3.82 -3.65 -3.00
CA THR A 26 4.82 -3.30 -4.02
C THR A 26 4.78 -1.80 -4.34
N GLY A 27 3.59 -1.21 -4.40
CA GLY A 27 3.40 0.21 -4.68
C GLY A 27 3.67 0.59 -6.14
N GLY A 28 3.60 -0.40 -7.05
CA GLY A 28 4.02 -0.31 -8.44
C GLY A 28 5.37 -1.01 -8.68
N GLU A 29 5.91 -0.87 -9.89
CA GLU A 29 7.23 -1.40 -10.26
C GLU A 29 8.34 -0.65 -9.50
N PRO A 30 9.12 -1.32 -8.64
CA PRO A 30 10.23 -0.70 -7.95
C PRO A 30 11.36 -0.39 -8.93
N LEU A 31 12.07 0.71 -8.68
CA LEU A 31 13.33 0.97 -9.37
C LEU A 31 14.36 -0.07 -8.92
N PHE A 32 14.94 -0.77 -9.88
CA PHE A 32 15.96 -1.79 -9.63
C PHE A 32 17.13 -1.21 -8.81
N GLY A 33 17.48 -1.86 -7.70
CA GLY A 33 18.61 -1.48 -6.85
C GLY A 33 18.42 -0.19 -6.05
N ALA A 34 17.26 0.49 -6.10
CA ALA A 34 17.05 1.76 -5.42
C ALA A 34 17.45 1.81 -3.93
N PRO A 35 17.20 0.75 -3.11
CA PRO A 35 17.59 0.80 -1.70
C PRO A 35 19.10 0.92 -1.45
N LEU A 36 19.93 0.44 -2.38
CA LEU A 36 21.40 0.51 -2.27
C LEU A 36 21.94 1.95 -2.36
N PHE A 37 21.16 2.88 -2.91
CA PHE A 37 21.53 4.29 -3.08
C PHE A 37 21.02 5.18 -1.94
N LEU A 38 20.36 4.62 -0.93
CA LEU A 38 19.91 5.38 0.22
C LEU A 38 21.07 5.65 1.17
N GLN A 39 21.21 6.89 1.65
CA GLN A 39 22.25 7.28 2.62
C GLN A 39 22.21 6.44 3.91
N SER A 40 21.04 5.92 4.28
CA SER A 40 20.85 5.09 5.46
C SER A 40 21.32 3.64 5.27
N TRP A 41 21.63 3.21 4.05
CA TRP A 41 22.08 1.84 3.80
C TRP A 41 23.56 1.71 4.16
N SER A 42 23.92 0.60 4.80
CA SER A 42 25.30 0.23 5.10
C SER A 42 25.77 -0.79 4.07
N ASP A 43 27.07 -0.83 3.74
CA ASP A 43 27.70 -1.65 2.69
C ASP A 43 27.56 -3.19 2.84
N ARG A 44 26.53 -3.69 3.52
CA ARG A 44 26.14 -5.10 3.56
C ARG A 44 25.40 -5.49 2.29
N LEU A 45 25.43 -6.79 1.99
CA LEU A 45 24.64 -7.37 0.89
C LEU A 45 23.14 -7.16 1.16
N TRP A 46 22.43 -6.67 0.15
CA TRP A 46 20.97 -6.57 0.19
C TRP A 46 20.34 -7.94 0.04
N THR A 47 19.57 -8.35 1.04
CA THR A 47 18.91 -9.66 1.08
C THR A 47 17.44 -9.56 0.70
N GLU A 48 16.82 -10.70 0.43
CA GLU A 48 15.37 -10.76 0.22
C GLU A 48 14.59 -10.33 1.48
N ALA A 49 15.11 -10.60 2.67
CA ALA A 49 14.52 -10.12 3.92
C ALA A 49 14.54 -8.58 4.00
N ASP A 50 15.61 -7.93 3.53
CA ASP A 50 15.67 -6.47 3.44
C ASP A 50 14.63 -5.94 2.43
N SER A 51 14.43 -6.60 1.28
CA SER A 51 13.38 -6.25 0.30
C SER A 51 11.98 -6.29 0.90
N GLN A 52 11.68 -7.33 1.68
CA GLN A 52 10.39 -7.50 2.33
C GLN A 52 10.19 -6.43 3.41
N GLN A 53 11.19 -6.20 4.26
CA GLN A 53 11.12 -5.18 5.30
C GLN A 53 10.94 -3.79 4.70
N ALA A 54 11.72 -3.42 3.69
CA ALA A 54 11.62 -2.12 3.02
C ALA A 54 10.24 -1.93 2.36
N SER A 55 9.65 -2.99 1.81
CA SER A 55 8.31 -2.95 1.23
C SER A 55 7.24 -2.75 2.30
N GLN A 56 7.36 -3.42 3.46
CA GLN A 56 6.44 -3.23 4.58
C GLN A 56 6.53 -1.82 5.19
N GLU A 57 7.75 -1.30 5.38
CA GLU A 57 7.97 0.05 5.88
C GLU A 57 7.40 1.11 4.94
N ARG A 58 7.67 0.96 3.63
CA ARG A 58 7.11 1.84 2.59
C ARG A 58 5.59 1.77 2.58
N PHE A 59 5.02 0.58 2.64
CA PHE A 59 3.57 0.37 2.73
C PHE A 59 2.98 1.12 3.93
N ARG A 60 3.54 0.91 5.13
CA ARG A 60 3.09 1.57 6.36
C ARG A 60 3.11 3.10 6.22
N CYS A 61 4.22 3.67 5.76
CA CYS A 61 4.35 5.11 5.55
C CYS A 61 3.35 5.64 4.51
N ASN A 62 3.14 4.92 3.42
CA ASN A 62 2.20 5.30 2.36
C ASN A 62 0.75 5.30 2.84
N ILE A 63 0.35 4.28 3.61
CA ILE A 63 -0.99 4.18 4.17
C ILE A 63 -1.25 5.30 5.16
N PHE A 64 -0.36 5.56 6.11
CA PHE A 64 -0.55 6.66 7.06
C PHE A 64 -0.59 8.02 6.38
N ASP A 65 0.26 8.28 5.38
CA ASP A 65 0.23 9.54 4.63
C ASP A 65 -1.10 9.74 3.90
N VAL A 66 -1.66 8.70 3.26
CA VAL A 66 -2.92 8.84 2.52
C VAL A 66 -4.16 8.83 3.40
N LEU A 67 -4.14 8.07 4.49
CA LEU A 67 -5.17 8.18 5.54
C LEU A 67 -5.19 9.58 6.16
N GLY A 68 -4.03 10.17 6.46
CA GLY A 68 -3.92 11.54 6.98
C GLY A 68 -4.42 12.63 6.04
N ARG A 69 -4.66 12.29 4.76
CA ARG A 69 -5.23 13.17 3.72
C ARG A 69 -6.74 12.99 3.55
N CYS A 70 -7.38 12.17 4.39
CA CYS A 70 -8.82 12.00 4.42
C CYS A 70 -9.39 12.70 5.66
N THR A 71 -10.32 13.64 5.47
CA THR A 71 -10.85 14.40 6.61
C THR A 71 -12.16 13.86 7.18
N GLU A 72 -12.86 12.97 6.48
CA GLU A 72 -14.14 12.42 6.97
C GLU A 72 -14.23 10.90 6.85
N ARG A 73 -14.17 10.32 5.63
CA ARG A 73 -14.42 8.88 5.43
C ARG A 73 -13.58 8.25 4.34
N VAL A 74 -13.08 7.05 4.63
CA VAL A 74 -12.46 6.15 3.65
C VAL A 74 -13.40 5.00 3.35
N TYR A 75 -13.71 4.81 2.08
CA TYR A 75 -14.49 3.69 1.58
C TYR A 75 -13.55 2.66 0.98
N LEU A 76 -13.53 1.47 1.57
CA LEU A 76 -12.79 0.33 1.05
C LEU A 76 -13.71 -0.45 0.11
N CYS A 77 -13.34 -0.54 -1.15
CA CYS A 77 -14.01 -1.41 -2.10
C CYS A 77 -13.10 -2.61 -2.37
N HIS A 78 -13.70 -3.79 -2.41
CA HIS A 78 -13.01 -5.04 -2.62
C HIS A 78 -13.92 -5.99 -3.41
N SER A 79 -13.29 -6.91 -4.12
CA SER A 79 -13.93 -8.02 -4.81
C SER A 79 -13.12 -9.27 -4.50
N ASP A 80 -13.78 -10.40 -4.28
CA ASP A 80 -13.12 -11.66 -3.91
C ASP A 80 -12.01 -12.05 -4.91
N LEU A 81 -12.24 -11.73 -6.19
CA LEU A 81 -11.30 -11.93 -7.28
C LEU A 81 -10.77 -10.61 -7.82
N ALA A 82 -9.46 -10.56 -8.06
CA ALA A 82 -8.81 -9.49 -8.81
C ALA A 82 -9.26 -9.46 -10.28
N THR A 83 -8.90 -8.41 -11.01
CA THR A 83 -9.23 -8.23 -12.44
C THR A 83 -8.72 -9.38 -13.33
N GLY A 84 -7.67 -10.09 -12.89
CA GLY A 84 -7.15 -11.29 -13.55
C GLY A 84 -7.85 -12.61 -13.16
N GLY A 85 -8.83 -12.58 -12.25
CA GLY A 85 -9.56 -13.75 -11.77
C GLY A 85 -8.91 -14.51 -10.62
N TYR A 86 -7.80 -13.99 -10.05
CA TYR A 86 -7.11 -14.60 -8.92
C TYR A 86 -7.63 -14.07 -7.58
N GLU A 87 -7.56 -14.88 -6.54
CA GLU A 87 -7.84 -14.45 -5.17
C GLU A 87 -6.93 -13.30 -4.75
N GLN A 88 -7.50 -12.41 -3.95
CA GLN A 88 -6.80 -11.27 -3.39
C GLN A 88 -6.18 -11.65 -2.04
N THR A 89 -4.90 -11.34 -1.85
CA THR A 89 -4.17 -11.65 -0.60
C THR A 89 -3.40 -10.44 -0.06
N GLY A 90 -3.89 -9.24 -0.36
CA GLY A 90 -3.24 -7.98 -0.04
C GLY A 90 -3.24 -7.65 1.45
N PRO A 91 -2.35 -6.73 1.87
CA PRO A 91 -2.12 -6.43 3.27
C PRO A 91 -3.32 -5.76 3.99
N LEU A 92 -4.26 -5.18 3.25
CA LEU A 92 -5.45 -4.54 3.81
C LEU A 92 -6.65 -5.50 3.90
N LEU A 93 -6.55 -6.71 3.34
CA LEU A 93 -7.65 -7.66 3.33
C LEU A 93 -8.21 -7.99 4.74
N PRO A 94 -7.37 -8.19 5.79
CA PRO A 94 -7.90 -8.43 7.13
C PRO A 94 -8.74 -7.28 7.69
N ILE A 95 -8.51 -6.04 7.23
CA ILE A 95 -9.32 -4.87 7.63
C ILE A 95 -10.64 -4.90 6.87
N VAL A 96 -10.61 -5.20 5.57
CA VAL A 96 -11.82 -5.34 4.74
C VAL A 96 -12.75 -6.40 5.34
N GLU A 97 -12.24 -7.60 5.61
CA GLU A 97 -13.03 -8.72 6.17
C GLU A 97 -13.71 -8.36 7.50
N ARG A 98 -13.00 -7.65 8.39
CA ARG A 98 -13.55 -7.17 9.66
C ARG A 98 -14.68 -6.17 9.48
N THR A 99 -14.63 -5.32 8.45
CA THR A 99 -15.70 -4.35 8.17
C THR A 99 -16.94 -4.97 7.55
N VAL A 100 -16.79 -6.09 6.83
CA VAL A 100 -17.92 -6.82 6.24
C VAL A 100 -18.66 -7.64 7.30
N GLY A 101 -17.93 -8.32 8.20
CA GLY A 101 -18.53 -9.16 9.24
C GLY A 101 -19.23 -8.42 10.39
N SER A 102 -19.18 -7.08 10.42
CA SER A 102 -19.83 -6.24 11.43
C SER A 102 -21.20 -5.68 11.00
N THR A 103 -21.77 -6.21 9.91
CA THR A 103 -23.12 -5.87 9.41
C THR A 103 -24.05 -7.06 9.62
#